data_AF-A0A2M8NMJ3-F1
#
_entry.id   AF-A0A2M8NMJ3-F1
#
_cell.length_a   1.000
_cell.length_b   1.000
_cell.length_c   1.000
_cell.angle_alpha   90.00
_cell.angle_beta   90.00
_cell.angle_gamma   90.00
#
_symmetry.space_group_name_H-M   'P 1'
#
loop_
_entity.id
_entity.type
_entity.pdbx_description
1 polymer ?
#
loop_
_entity_poly.entity_id
_entity_poly.type
_entity_poly.pdbx_seq_one_letter_code
_entity_poly.pdbx_strand_id
1 'polypeptide(L)'
;MPGLAQFGIAIGALGGVLTVMGLFPSVTGIRPGVGIGIVQVMTILTGFTLLIFGGLIYVKYTFYPDCPTNLSQQIGIRLSLTGLVLAGMAGLADFLGFGSHAPAVTQPVLGYWQAVAILIGFFIASLGVLVYAMTGALPADE
;
A
#
# COMPACT_ATOMS: atom_id res chain seq x y z
N MET A 1 13.44 20.69 6.02
CA MET A 1 12.18 21.37 5.63
C MET A 1 10.99 20.67 6.27
N PRO A 2 10.39 21.19 7.35
CA PRO A 2 9.34 20.50 8.13
C PRO A 2 8.06 20.19 7.34
N GLY A 3 7.77 20.93 6.26
CA GLY A 3 6.59 20.70 5.44
C GLY A 3 6.55 19.36 4.70
N LEU A 4 7.71 18.81 4.31
CA LEU A 4 7.77 17.54 3.57
C LEU A 4 7.48 16.33 4.46
N ALA A 5 7.93 16.36 5.71
CA ALA A 5 7.58 15.33 6.70
C ALA A 5 6.08 15.36 7.03
N GLN A 6 5.50 16.55 7.24
CA GLN A 6 4.07 16.72 7.45
C GLN A 6 3.24 16.26 6.24
N PHE A 7 3.73 16.51 5.04
CA PHE A 7 3.11 16.00 3.81
C PHE A 7 3.12 14.47 3.76
N GLY A 8 4.22 13.83 4.15
CA GLY A 8 4.30 12.37 4.29
C GLY A 8 3.27 11.81 5.27
N ILE A 9 3.10 12.46 6.43
CA ILE A 9 2.05 12.10 7.41
C ILE A 9 0.66 12.28 6.81
N ALA A 10 0.39 13.41 6.15
CA ALA A 10 -0.93 13.68 5.56
C ALA A 10 -1.30 12.65 4.48
N ILE A 11 -0.37 12.33 3.58
CA ILE A 11 -0.55 11.27 2.57
C ILE A 11 -0.73 9.91 3.24
N GLY A 12 0.11 9.58 4.22
CA GLY A 12 0.05 8.30 4.92
C GLY A 12 -1.28 8.12 5.66
N ALA A 13 -1.73 9.16 6.35
CA ALA A 13 -3.01 9.18 7.05
C ALA A 13 -4.20 9.04 6.09
N LEU A 14 -4.20 9.78 4.98
CA LEU A 14 -5.23 9.66 3.95
C LEU A 14 -5.23 8.25 3.33
N GLY A 15 -4.04 7.69 3.07
CA GLY A 15 -3.88 6.32 2.61
C GLY A 15 -4.48 5.30 3.59
N GLY A 16 -4.15 5.44 4.88
CA GLY A 16 -4.69 4.59 5.94
C GLY A 16 -6.21 4.66 6.04
N VAL A 17 -6.79 5.87 5.96
CA VAL A 17 -8.25 6.06 5.95
C VAL A 17 -8.89 5.36 4.75
N LEU A 18 -8.34 5.53 3.55
CA LEU A 18 -8.84 4.87 2.33
C LEU A 18 -8.75 3.35 2.44
N THR A 19 -7.64 2.80 2.97
CA THR A 19 -7.51 1.36 3.20
C THR A 19 -8.58 0.84 4.14
N VAL A 20 -8.86 1.55 5.25
CA VAL A 20 -9.92 1.16 6.21
C VAL A 20 -11.31 1.25 5.57
N MET A 21 -11.60 2.32 4.82
CA MET A 21 -12.87 2.46 4.10
C MET A 21 -13.07 1.35 3.07
N GLY A 22 -11.99 0.95 2.38
CA GLY A 22 -12.03 -0.17 1.44
C GLY A 22 -12.19 -1.52 2.15
N LEU A 23 -11.54 -1.76 3.28
CA LEU A 23 -11.68 -3.02 4.02
C LEU A 23 -13.06 -3.16 4.65
N PHE A 24 -13.61 -2.06 5.15
CA PHE A 24 -14.89 -2.02 5.85
C PHE A 24 -15.83 -1.01 5.19
N PRO A 25 -16.38 -1.32 4.01
CA PRO A 25 -17.31 -0.40 3.32
C PRO A 25 -18.56 -0.09 4.17
N SER A 26 -18.91 -0.96 5.11
CA SER A 26 -19.97 -0.73 6.10
C SER A 26 -19.75 0.51 6.98
N VAL A 27 -18.50 0.94 7.19
CA VAL A 27 -18.16 2.16 7.94
C VAL A 27 -18.68 3.41 7.23
N THR A 28 -18.86 3.34 5.91
CA THR A 28 -19.37 4.46 5.10
C THR A 28 -20.89 4.45 4.94
N GLY A 29 -21.59 3.46 5.50
CA GLY A 29 -23.04 3.31 5.39
C GLY A 29 -23.54 2.88 4.02
N ILE A 30 -22.65 2.60 3.07
CA ILE A 30 -22.99 2.12 1.72
C ILE A 30 -23.33 0.63 1.80
N ARG A 31 -24.55 0.25 1.39
CA ARG A 31 -24.95 -1.15 1.28
C ARG A 31 -24.16 -1.82 0.16
N PRO A 32 -23.55 -3.00 0.37
CA PRO A 32 -22.86 -3.75 -0.69
C PRO A 32 -23.83 -4.06 -1.84
N GLY A 33 -23.71 -3.34 -2.95
CA GLY A 33 -24.44 -3.59 -4.20
C GLY A 33 -23.59 -4.38 -5.19
N VAL A 34 -24.24 -4.97 -6.19
CA VAL A 34 -23.57 -5.62 -7.33
C VAL A 34 -22.67 -4.58 -8.03
N GLY A 35 -21.35 -4.82 -8.04
CA GLY A 35 -20.35 -3.91 -8.63
C GLY A 35 -19.48 -3.14 -7.62
N ILE A 36 -19.79 -3.14 -6.32
CA ILE A 36 -18.98 -2.44 -5.31
C ILE A 36 -17.63 -3.14 -5.07
N GLY A 37 -17.54 -4.46 -5.31
CA GLY A 37 -16.32 -5.24 -5.03
C GLY A 37 -15.06 -4.73 -5.73
N ILE A 38 -15.16 -4.29 -7.00
CA ILE A 38 -13.98 -3.76 -7.71
C ILE A 38 -13.56 -2.38 -7.19
N VAL A 39 -14.53 -1.50 -6.94
CA VAL A 39 -14.27 -0.18 -6.34
C VAL A 39 -13.66 -0.35 -4.96
N GLN A 40 -14.12 -1.34 -4.20
CA GLN A 40 -13.58 -1.71 -2.91
C GLN A 40 -12.11 -2.11 -3.02
N VAL A 41 -11.77 -3.07 -3.88
CA VAL A 41 -10.38 -3.51 -4.06
C VAL A 41 -9.48 -2.37 -4.55
N MET A 42 -9.94 -1.57 -5.51
CA MET A 42 -9.22 -0.39 -5.99
C MET A 42 -8.97 0.61 -4.85
N THR A 43 -9.97 0.86 -4.01
CA THR A 43 -9.85 1.77 -2.86
C THR A 43 -8.84 1.25 -1.84
N ILE A 44 -8.84 -0.06 -1.54
CA ILE A 44 -7.86 -0.68 -0.65
C ILE A 44 -6.45 -0.51 -1.23
N LEU A 45 -6.24 -0.85 -2.50
CA LEU A 45 -4.94 -0.79 -3.17
C LEU A 45 -4.41 0.66 -3.26
N THR A 46 -5.26 1.61 -3.63
CA THR A 46 -4.90 3.03 -3.67
C THR A 46 -4.56 3.54 -2.28
N GLY A 47 -5.40 3.25 -1.28
CA GLY A 47 -5.14 3.64 0.11
C GLY A 47 -3.83 3.08 0.62
N PHE A 48 -3.57 1.80 0.39
CA PHE A 48 -2.37 1.14 0.89
C PHE A 48 -1.11 1.64 0.17
N THR A 49 -1.21 1.92 -1.12
CA THR A 49 -0.14 2.55 -1.89
C THR A 49 0.23 3.91 -1.31
N LEU A 50 -0.76 4.77 -1.05
CA LEU A 50 -0.55 6.07 -0.42
C LEU A 50 0.03 5.92 0.99
N LEU A 51 -0.43 4.93 1.77
CA LEU A 51 0.12 4.63 3.08
C LEU A 51 1.62 4.31 3.02
N ILE A 52 2.04 3.44 2.08
CA ILE A 52 3.44 3.07 1.88
C ILE A 52 4.28 4.28 1.43
N PHE A 53 3.81 5.07 0.47
CA PHE A 53 4.52 6.28 0.03
C PHE A 53 4.63 7.32 1.16
N GLY A 54 3.55 7.56 1.89
CA GLY A 54 3.54 8.47 3.04
C GLY A 54 4.54 8.04 4.11
N GLY A 55 4.60 6.74 4.41
CA GLY A 55 5.59 6.15 5.32
C GLY A 55 7.03 6.36 4.86
N LEU A 56 7.34 6.06 3.59
CA LEU A 56 8.69 6.27 3.04
C LEU A 56 9.11 7.74 3.05
N ILE A 57 8.22 8.65 2.66
CA ILE A 57 8.46 10.10 2.68
C ILE A 57 8.69 10.58 4.12
N TYR A 58 7.82 10.19 5.04
CA TYR A 58 7.94 10.55 6.45
C TYR A 58 9.28 10.12 7.03
N VAL A 59 9.68 8.86 6.81
CA VAL A 59 10.94 8.33 7.33
C VAL A 59 12.14 9.09 6.72
N LYS A 60 12.14 9.32 5.40
CA LYS A 60 13.21 10.04 4.71
C LYS A 60 13.44 11.42 5.31
N TYR A 61 12.38 12.21 5.45
CA TYR A 61 12.51 13.62 5.85
C TYR A 61 12.58 13.85 7.36
N THR A 62 12.21 12.85 8.17
CA THR A 62 12.26 12.95 9.64
C THR A 62 13.57 12.41 10.20
N PHE A 63 14.01 11.23 9.75
CA PHE A 63 15.18 10.54 10.34
C PHE A 63 16.45 10.72 9.52
N TYR A 64 16.32 10.90 8.20
CA TYR A 64 17.47 10.99 7.29
C TYR A 64 17.42 12.25 6.42
N PRO A 65 17.22 13.46 7.02
CA PRO A 65 17.26 14.69 6.26
C PRO A 65 18.65 14.87 5.64
N ASP A 66 18.69 15.22 4.36
CA ASP A 66 19.90 15.56 3.61
C ASP A 66 20.98 14.45 3.49
N CYS A 67 20.75 13.26 4.06
CA CYS A 67 21.62 12.10 3.85
C CYS A 67 21.28 11.38 2.54
N PRO A 68 22.26 10.92 1.74
CA PRO A 68 21.99 10.05 0.60
C PRO A 68 21.46 8.68 1.04
N THR A 69 20.58 8.10 0.23
CA THR A 69 19.97 6.78 0.51
C THR A 69 20.99 5.67 0.26
N ASN A 70 21.29 4.87 1.29
CA ASN A 70 22.25 3.77 1.18
C ASN A 70 21.68 2.55 0.42
N LEU A 71 22.52 1.55 0.14
CA LEU A 71 22.12 0.37 -0.64
C LEU A 71 20.95 -0.41 0.02
N SER A 72 21.00 -0.61 1.34
CA SER A 72 19.95 -1.32 2.08
C SER A 72 18.62 -0.59 2.02
N GLN A 73 18.63 0.73 2.12
CA GLN A 73 17.43 1.56 1.96
C GLN A 73 16.90 1.51 0.52
N GLN A 74 17.76 1.50 -0.49
CA GLN A 74 17.33 1.32 -1.88
C GLN A 74 16.67 -0.05 -2.10
N ILE A 75 17.18 -1.11 -1.44
CA ILE A 75 16.54 -2.42 -1.43
C ILE A 75 15.17 -2.34 -0.74
N GLY A 76 15.06 -1.65 0.40
CA GLY A 76 13.80 -1.44 1.11
C GLY A 76 12.72 -0.76 0.25
N ILE A 77 13.08 0.27 -0.51
CA ILE A 77 12.16 0.93 -1.46
C ILE A 77 11.71 -0.07 -2.53
N ARG A 78 12.64 -0.80 -3.16
CA ARG A 78 12.29 -1.76 -4.22
C ARG A 78 11.42 -2.90 -3.70
N LEU A 79 11.71 -3.41 -2.51
CA LEU A 79 10.90 -4.42 -1.84
C LEU A 79 9.49 -3.90 -1.57
N SER A 80 9.37 -2.64 -1.13
CA SER A 80 8.09 -1.96 -0.92
C SER A 80 7.25 -1.94 -2.21
N LEU A 81 7.86 -1.48 -3.30
CA LEU A 81 7.22 -1.36 -4.61
C LEU A 81 6.84 -2.73 -5.19
N THR A 82 7.70 -3.74 -5.06
CA THR A 82 7.40 -5.11 -5.49
C THR A 82 6.19 -5.67 -4.74
N GLY A 83 6.10 -5.47 -3.42
CA GLY A 83 4.94 -5.86 -2.63
C GLY A 83 3.65 -5.20 -3.12
N LEU A 84 3.69 -3.90 -3.45
CA LEU A 84 2.55 -3.17 -4.02
C LEU A 84 2.14 -3.71 -5.39
N VAL A 85 3.11 -4.02 -6.27
CA VAL A 85 2.84 -4.61 -7.59
C VAL A 85 2.20 -5.99 -7.43
N LEU A 86 2.71 -6.84 -6.53
CA LEU A 86 2.12 -8.16 -6.25
C LEU A 86 0.69 -8.03 -5.74
N ALA A 87 0.44 -7.13 -4.78
CA ALA A 87 -0.91 -6.89 -4.28
C ALA A 87 -1.85 -6.35 -5.36
N GLY A 88 -1.37 -5.45 -6.22
CA GLY A 88 -2.14 -4.91 -7.34
C GLY A 88 -2.49 -5.97 -8.39
N MET A 89 -1.51 -6.78 -8.79
CA MET A 89 -1.71 -7.87 -9.75
C MET A 89 -2.69 -8.91 -9.22
N ALA A 90 -2.58 -9.28 -7.94
CA ALA A 90 -3.53 -10.18 -7.30
C ALA A 90 -4.93 -9.53 -7.21
N GLY A 91 -5.03 -8.32 -6.65
CA GLY A 91 -6.30 -7.64 -6.47
C GLY A 91 -7.07 -7.36 -7.77
N LEU A 92 -6.35 -7.17 -8.88
CA LEU A 92 -6.95 -6.91 -10.18
C LEU A 92 -6.99 -8.13 -11.10
N ALA A 93 -6.64 -9.32 -10.61
CA ALA A 93 -6.56 -10.53 -11.42
C ALA A 93 -7.87 -10.87 -12.15
N ASP A 94 -8.99 -10.87 -11.43
CA ASP A 94 -10.31 -11.15 -12.02
C ASP A 94 -10.73 -10.05 -13.03
N PHE A 95 -10.38 -8.79 -12.78
CA PHE A 95 -10.67 -7.68 -13.69
C PHE A 95 -9.84 -7.75 -14.98
N LEU A 96 -8.57 -8.15 -14.87
CA LEU A 96 -7.64 -8.27 -15.99
C LEU A 96 -7.80 -9.58 -16.78
N GLY A 97 -8.66 -10.51 -16.31
CA GLY A 97 -9.05 -11.71 -17.05
C GLY A 97 -8.14 -12.93 -16.87
N PHE A 98 -7.16 -12.88 -15.97
CA PHE A 98 -6.32 -14.02 -15.59
C PHE A 98 -6.67 -14.58 -14.19
N GLY A 99 -7.70 -14.03 -13.56
CA GLY A 99 -8.21 -14.46 -12.27
C GLY A 99 -9.09 -15.70 -12.33
N SER A 100 -9.44 -16.21 -11.14
CA SER A 100 -10.18 -17.46 -10.97
C SER A 100 -11.67 -17.34 -11.26
N HIS A 101 -12.23 -16.13 -11.21
CA HIS A 101 -13.65 -15.90 -11.46
C HIS A 101 -13.81 -15.04 -12.72
N ALA A 102 -14.46 -15.60 -13.73
CA ALA A 102 -14.75 -14.88 -14.97
C ALA A 102 -15.77 -13.73 -14.71
N PRO A 103 -15.72 -12.62 -15.47
CA PRO A 103 -16.63 -11.48 -15.34
C PRO A 103 -18.13 -11.80 -15.53
N ALA A 104 -18.49 -13.05 -15.85
CA ALA A 104 -19.84 -13.52 -16.11
C ALA A 104 -20.65 -13.85 -14.84
N VAL A 105 -20.05 -13.80 -13.64
CA VAL A 105 -20.76 -14.06 -12.38
C VAL A 105 -21.39 -12.77 -11.87
N THR A 106 -22.68 -12.81 -11.57
CA THR A 106 -23.57 -11.70 -11.18
C THR A 106 -23.16 -10.97 -9.90
N GLN A 107 -22.10 -11.44 -9.21
CA GLN A 107 -21.50 -10.82 -8.05
C GLN A 107 -19.97 -10.93 -8.17
N PRO A 108 -19.22 -9.81 -8.13
CA PRO A 108 -17.76 -9.85 -8.02
C PRO A 108 -17.38 -10.50 -6.69
N VAL A 109 -16.80 -11.70 -6.74
CA VAL A 109 -16.34 -12.42 -5.54
C VAL A 109 -14.82 -12.41 -5.54
N LEU A 110 -14.24 -11.79 -4.52
CA LEU A 110 -12.80 -11.85 -4.31
C LEU A 110 -12.43 -13.27 -3.86
N GLY A 111 -11.63 -13.98 -4.66
CA GLY A 111 -11.22 -15.34 -4.34
C GLY A 111 -10.37 -15.42 -3.07
N TYR A 112 -10.46 -16.51 -2.32
CA TYR A 112 -9.64 -16.72 -1.10
C TYR A 112 -8.14 -16.58 -1.40
N TRP A 113 -7.66 -17.23 -2.47
CA TRP A 113 -6.27 -17.14 -2.91
C TRP A 113 -5.85 -15.73 -3.34
N GLN A 114 -6.79 -14.98 -3.92
CA GLN A 114 -6.58 -13.58 -4.29
C GLN A 114 -6.40 -12.71 -3.04
N ALA A 115 -7.26 -12.87 -2.03
CA ALA A 115 -7.12 -12.21 -0.73
C ALA A 115 -5.77 -12.52 -0.08
N VAL A 116 -5.38 -13.79 -0.05
CA VAL A 116 -4.09 -14.22 0.53
C VAL A 116 -2.92 -13.56 -0.21
N ALA A 117 -2.95 -13.54 -1.55
CA ALA A 117 -1.90 -12.90 -2.34
C ALA A 117 -1.82 -11.38 -2.13
N ILE A 118 -2.95 -10.69 -1.99
CA ILE A 118 -3.00 -9.26 -1.62
C ILE A 118 -2.35 -9.04 -0.25
N LEU A 119 -2.70 -9.86 0.75
CA LEU A 119 -2.15 -9.77 2.10
C LEU A 119 -0.63 -10.00 2.12
N ILE A 120 -0.14 -10.99 1.36
CA ILE A 120 1.30 -11.23 1.20
C ILE A 120 1.98 -10.01 0.56
N GLY A 121 1.39 -9.43 -0.48
CA GLY A 121 1.91 -8.23 -1.12
C GLY A 121 1.99 -7.04 -0.16
N PHE A 122 0.95 -6.82 0.65
CA PHE A 122 0.93 -5.78 1.69
C PHE A 122 1.97 -6.02 2.79
N PHE A 123 2.15 -7.27 3.19
CA PHE A 123 3.17 -7.65 4.15
C PHE A 123 4.58 -7.38 3.62
N ILE A 124 4.89 -7.81 2.39
CA ILE A 124 6.17 -7.53 1.72
C ILE A 124 6.39 -6.02 1.58
N ALA A 125 5.34 -5.28 1.20
CA ALA A 125 5.42 -3.85 1.03
C ALA A 125 5.78 -3.14 2.35
N SER A 126 5.13 -3.55 3.44
CA SER A 126 5.37 -3.02 4.80
C SER A 126 6.76 -3.38 5.31
N LEU A 127 7.25 -4.60 5.04
CA LEU A 127 8.62 -5.00 5.35
C LEU A 127 9.65 -4.12 4.63
N GLY A 128 9.39 -3.73 3.38
CA GLY A 128 10.26 -2.80 2.66
C GLY A 128 10.39 -1.44 3.35
N VAL A 129 9.28 -0.90 3.87
CA VAL A 129 9.29 0.35 4.67
C VAL A 129 10.07 0.16 5.97
N LEU A 130 9.91 -0.98 6.65
CA LEU A 130 10.64 -1.28 7.88
C LEU A 130 12.16 -1.37 7.61
N VAL A 131 12.57 -2.08 6.56
CA VAL A 131 13.97 -2.14 6.12
C VAL A 131 14.50 -0.75 5.84
N TYR A 132 13.74 0.09 5.12
CA TYR A 132 14.11 1.46 4.84
C TYR A 132 14.33 2.30 6.11
N ALA A 133 13.44 2.15 7.09
CA ALA A 133 13.49 2.88 8.36
C ALA A 133 14.59 2.43 9.31
N MET A 134 14.92 1.13 9.33
CA MET A 134 15.89 0.60 10.30
C MET A 134 17.33 0.60 9.81
N THR A 135 17.56 0.70 8.49
CA THR A 135 18.90 0.52 7.91
C THR A 135 19.59 1.81 7.46
N GLY A 136 18.97 2.98 7.68
CA GLY A 136 19.60 4.23 7.29
C GLY A 136 20.78 4.60 8.20
N ALA A 137 21.83 5.15 7.60
CA ALA A 137 22.93 5.75 8.34
C ALA A 137 22.45 7.09 8.90
N LEU A 138 22.58 7.28 10.21
CA LEU A 138 22.32 8.57 10.85
C LEU A 138 23.33 9.61 10.34
N PRO A 139 22.95 10.90 10.31
CA PRO A 139 23.91 11.97 10.07
C PRO A 139 25.05 11.82 11.08
N ALA A 140 26.31 11.92 10.63
CA ALA A 140 27.42 11.94 11.57
C ALA A 140 27.27 13.19 12.44
N ASP A 141 27.26 12.99 13.76
CA ASP A 141 27.27 14.07 14.75
C ASP A 141 28.50 14.94 14.47
N GLU A 142 28.30 16.17 13.99
CA GLU A 142 29.35 17.22 13.97
C GLU A 142 29.50 17.85 15.36
#